data_AF-A0A081RQH5-F1
#
_entry.id   AF-A0A081RQH5-F1
#
_cell.length_a   1.000
_cell.length_b   1.000
_cell.length_c   1.000
_cell.angle_alpha   90.00
_cell.angle_beta   90.00
_cell.angle_gamma   90.00
#
_symmetry.space_group_name_H-M   'P 1'
#
loop_
_entity.id
_entity.type
_entity.pdbx_description
1 polymer ?
#
loop_
_entity_poly.entity_id
_entity_poly.type
_entity_poly.pdbx_seq_one_letter_code
_entity_poly.pdbx_strand_id
1 'polypeptide(L)'
;MKWIPSWLGKTYSKLYTEKNTEIFDFEEAKSILKIEEKAVLSLHLAKLENAGFLVSKRDSIDRRKKYFRLIAPNDAIFSYGLRSLASSDGVLDLFAVASKKMDLVIGGSYAAYIHSGYASPGKIDIYVNEKEKDRWIALLSDKSTSLSVDDILSEKTARTNVHIHSSLTKEMIDDSVELNGIRYVSLETLVTEGMLEQTEFSLTDAFSILVKKKDEIDFNKLLKSMKSENVERELGVCLELINLESGEKIFSNDIINKIHSSADFSKKKNFPKNKTEEAGEYKEIANKWKLKITFSKAFISKIILDLERWL
;
A
#
# COMPACT_ATOMS: atom_id res chain seq x y z
N MET A 1 -7.46 1.56 -22.81
CA MET A 1 -8.61 0.61 -22.80
C MET A 1 -9.29 0.61 -24.17
N LYS A 2 -9.53 -0.55 -24.79
CA LYS A 2 -10.42 -0.61 -25.97
C LYS A 2 -11.85 -0.75 -25.46
N TRP A 3 -12.77 0.04 -25.99
CA TRP A 3 -14.20 -0.10 -25.67
C TRP A 3 -14.62 -1.56 -25.86
N ILE A 4 -15.50 -2.04 -24.98
CA ILE A 4 -15.90 -3.44 -25.02
C ILE A 4 -16.59 -3.77 -26.35
N PRO A 5 -16.33 -4.95 -26.93
CA PRO A 5 -17.00 -5.35 -28.15
C PRO A 5 -18.51 -5.51 -27.91
N SER A 6 -19.31 -5.31 -28.96
CA SER A 6 -20.77 -5.26 -28.86
C SER A 6 -21.40 -6.49 -28.19
N TRP A 7 -20.86 -7.68 -28.43
CA TRP A 7 -21.33 -8.92 -27.79
C TRP A 7 -21.10 -8.92 -26.26
N LEU A 8 -20.00 -8.31 -25.80
CA LEU A 8 -19.69 -8.18 -24.38
C LEU A 8 -20.57 -7.10 -23.74
N GLY A 9 -20.81 -5.99 -24.44
CA GLY A 9 -21.78 -4.97 -24.03
C GLY A 9 -23.20 -5.51 -23.87
N LYS A 10 -23.65 -6.39 -24.79
CA LYS A 10 -24.94 -7.10 -24.66
C LYS A 10 -24.97 -8.01 -23.44
N THR A 11 -23.88 -8.71 -23.16
CA THR A 11 -23.75 -9.58 -21.98
C THR A 11 -23.87 -8.76 -20.70
N TYR A 12 -23.08 -7.68 -20.59
CA TYR A 12 -23.14 -6.75 -19.46
C TYR A 12 -24.55 -6.19 -19.27
N SER A 13 -25.17 -5.68 -20.33
CA SER A 13 -26.49 -5.04 -20.26
C SER A 13 -27.57 -6.00 -19.75
N LYS A 14 -27.54 -7.27 -20.19
CA LYS A 14 -28.47 -8.30 -19.69
C LYS A 14 -28.28 -8.55 -18.20
N LEU A 15 -27.05 -8.80 -17.78
CA LEU A 15 -26.76 -9.02 -16.36
C LEU A 15 -27.14 -7.78 -15.52
N TYR A 16 -26.84 -6.58 -16.01
CA TYR A 16 -27.14 -5.33 -15.29
C TYR A 16 -28.64 -5.02 -15.20
N THR A 17 -29.42 -5.39 -16.22
CA THR A 17 -30.88 -5.21 -16.18
C THR A 17 -31.52 -6.10 -15.11
N GLU A 18 -31.00 -7.32 -14.93
CA GLU A 18 -31.54 -8.30 -13.99
C GLU A 18 -30.97 -8.15 -12.57
N LYS A 19 -29.68 -7.80 -12.45
CA LYS A 19 -28.96 -7.78 -11.17
C LYS A 19 -28.51 -6.39 -10.73
N ASN A 20 -28.54 -5.39 -11.60
CA ASN A 20 -27.97 -4.06 -11.31
C ASN A 20 -26.54 -4.22 -10.74
N THR A 21 -26.29 -3.75 -9.52
CA THR A 21 -25.03 -3.92 -8.78
C THR A 21 -25.14 -4.94 -7.64
N GLU A 22 -26.19 -5.76 -7.62
CA GLU A 22 -26.35 -6.85 -6.65
C GLU A 22 -25.34 -7.97 -6.91
N ILE A 23 -25.06 -8.74 -5.86
CA ILE A 23 -24.17 -9.90 -5.93
C ILE A 23 -24.92 -11.07 -6.56
N PHE A 24 -24.25 -11.82 -7.43
CA PHE A 24 -24.78 -13.03 -8.05
C PHE A 24 -23.72 -14.11 -8.19
N ASP A 25 -24.13 -15.36 -8.33
CA ASP A 25 -23.23 -16.49 -8.55
C ASP A 25 -23.17 -16.95 -10.02
N PHE A 26 -22.42 -18.02 -10.26
CA PHE A 26 -22.23 -18.58 -11.61
C PHE A 26 -23.51 -19.15 -12.21
N GLU A 27 -24.38 -19.77 -11.41
CA GLU A 27 -25.63 -20.39 -11.88
C GLU A 27 -26.68 -19.32 -12.21
N GLU A 28 -26.72 -18.24 -11.43
CA GLU A 28 -27.56 -17.08 -11.74
C GLU A 28 -27.12 -16.42 -13.05
N ALA A 29 -25.80 -16.23 -13.26
CA ALA A 29 -25.26 -15.70 -14.51
C ALA A 29 -25.62 -16.61 -15.71
N LYS A 30 -25.55 -17.94 -15.51
CA LYS A 30 -25.91 -18.95 -16.50
C LYS A 30 -27.38 -18.81 -16.93
N SER A 31 -28.28 -18.70 -15.96
CA SER A 31 -29.72 -18.55 -16.16
C SER A 31 -30.05 -17.27 -16.94
N ILE A 32 -29.47 -16.13 -16.52
CA ILE A 32 -29.72 -14.81 -17.15
C ILE A 32 -29.21 -14.78 -18.59
N LEU A 33 -28.00 -15.30 -18.82
CA LEU A 33 -27.36 -15.24 -20.14
C LEU A 33 -27.81 -16.33 -21.09
N LYS A 34 -28.44 -17.40 -20.57
CA LYS A 34 -28.85 -18.60 -21.32
C LYS A 34 -27.67 -19.25 -22.04
N ILE A 35 -26.52 -19.32 -21.35
CA ILE A 35 -25.29 -19.93 -21.87
C ILE A 35 -25.08 -21.25 -21.10
N GLU A 36 -25.35 -22.38 -21.75
CA GLU A 36 -25.19 -23.69 -21.11
C GLU A 36 -23.71 -24.09 -20.93
N GLU A 37 -22.86 -23.68 -21.88
CA GLU A 37 -21.47 -24.06 -21.88
C GLU A 37 -20.66 -23.27 -20.85
N LYS A 38 -20.21 -23.96 -19.80
CA LYS A 38 -19.43 -23.40 -18.69
C LYS A 38 -18.20 -22.63 -19.13
N ALA A 39 -17.48 -23.11 -20.15
CA ALA A 39 -16.26 -22.48 -20.65
C ALA A 39 -16.56 -21.11 -21.29
N VAL A 40 -17.65 -21.02 -22.06
CA VAL A 40 -18.09 -19.78 -22.71
C VAL A 40 -18.56 -18.76 -21.68
N LEU A 41 -19.36 -19.18 -20.70
CA LEU A 41 -19.81 -18.28 -19.62
C LEU A 41 -18.63 -17.74 -18.81
N SER A 42 -17.67 -18.61 -18.46
CA SER A 42 -16.44 -18.21 -17.76
C SER A 42 -15.63 -17.19 -18.57
N LEU A 43 -15.54 -17.38 -19.89
CA LEU A 43 -14.88 -16.43 -20.78
C LEU A 43 -15.59 -15.07 -20.80
N HIS A 44 -16.91 -15.05 -20.81
CA HIS A 44 -17.70 -13.81 -20.78
C HIS A 44 -17.44 -13.03 -19.47
N LEU A 45 -17.56 -13.71 -18.32
CA LEU A 45 -17.35 -13.10 -17.01
C LEU A 45 -15.90 -12.61 -16.85
N ALA A 46 -14.92 -13.42 -17.27
CA ALA A 46 -13.52 -13.02 -17.23
C ALA A 46 -13.22 -11.83 -18.15
N LYS A 47 -13.86 -11.72 -19.33
CA LYS A 47 -13.69 -10.55 -20.19
C LYS A 47 -14.36 -9.30 -19.65
N LEU A 48 -15.49 -9.42 -18.94
CA LEU A 48 -16.09 -8.29 -18.21
C LEU A 48 -15.18 -7.82 -17.07
N GLU A 49 -14.63 -8.76 -16.32
CA GLU A 49 -13.69 -8.48 -15.21
C GLU A 49 -12.43 -7.78 -15.71
N ASN A 50 -11.75 -8.33 -16.71
CA ASN A 50 -10.56 -7.73 -17.30
C ASN A 50 -10.83 -6.39 -18.02
N ALA A 51 -12.10 -6.06 -18.27
CA ALA A 51 -12.51 -4.78 -18.82
C ALA A 51 -13.02 -3.81 -17.75
N GLY A 52 -12.98 -4.16 -16.46
CA GLY A 52 -13.43 -3.26 -15.39
C GLY A 52 -14.94 -3.05 -15.34
N PHE A 53 -15.73 -4.01 -15.82
CA PHE A 53 -17.21 -3.96 -15.73
C PHE A 53 -17.76 -4.90 -14.64
N LEU A 54 -16.91 -5.74 -14.07
CA LEU A 54 -17.30 -6.79 -13.14
C LEU A 54 -16.18 -7.02 -12.14
N VAL A 55 -16.55 -7.24 -10.88
CA VAL A 55 -15.65 -7.66 -9.81
C VAL A 55 -16.03 -9.07 -9.40
N SER A 56 -15.05 -9.89 -9.07
CA SER A 56 -15.29 -11.23 -8.58
C SER A 56 -14.61 -11.46 -7.23
N LYS A 57 -15.25 -12.25 -6.38
CA LYS A 57 -14.76 -12.61 -5.04
C LYS A 57 -15.11 -14.06 -4.74
N ARG A 58 -14.20 -14.81 -4.14
CA ARG A 58 -14.53 -16.11 -3.53
C ARG A 58 -15.12 -15.98 -2.15
N ASP A 59 -16.04 -16.89 -1.83
CA ASP A 59 -16.55 -17.05 -0.48
C ASP A 59 -15.39 -17.35 0.49
N SER A 60 -15.35 -16.66 1.62
CA SER A 60 -14.31 -16.83 2.64
C SER A 60 -14.40 -18.17 3.37
N ILE A 61 -15.60 -18.76 3.42
CA ILE A 61 -15.89 -20.06 4.05
C ILE A 61 -15.73 -21.19 3.02
N ASP A 62 -16.32 -21.03 1.83
CA ASP A 62 -16.22 -22.00 0.74
C ASP A 62 -15.49 -21.45 -0.49
N ARG A 63 -14.16 -21.61 -0.51
CA ARG A 63 -13.32 -21.14 -1.63
C ARG A 63 -13.72 -21.66 -3.00
N ARG A 64 -14.61 -22.66 -3.13
CA ARG A 64 -15.11 -23.14 -4.43
C ARG A 64 -16.20 -22.25 -5.01
N LYS A 65 -16.92 -21.51 -4.16
CA LYS A 65 -17.97 -20.57 -4.58
C LYS A 65 -17.36 -19.24 -4.96
N LYS A 66 -17.74 -18.76 -6.14
CA LYS A 66 -17.33 -17.46 -6.67
C LYS A 66 -18.58 -16.61 -6.86
N TYR A 67 -18.54 -15.42 -6.28
CA TYR A 67 -19.56 -14.40 -6.42
C TYR A 67 -19.04 -13.29 -7.33
N PHE A 68 -19.99 -12.65 -7.99
CA PHE A 68 -19.76 -11.60 -8.96
C PHE A 68 -20.62 -10.40 -8.62
N ARG A 69 -20.12 -9.22 -8.95
CA ARG A 69 -20.86 -7.96 -8.84
C ARG A 69 -20.50 -7.09 -10.04
N LEU A 70 -21.49 -6.46 -10.66
CA LEU A 70 -21.24 -5.52 -11.74
C LEU A 70 -20.83 -4.15 -11.18
N ILE A 71 -19.93 -3.49 -11.90
CA ILE A 71 -19.63 -2.07 -11.70
C ILE A 71 -20.69 -1.26 -12.43
N ALA A 72 -21.18 -0.19 -11.81
CA ALA A 72 -22.21 0.66 -12.41
C ALA A 72 -21.72 1.27 -13.75
N PRO A 73 -22.61 1.46 -14.74
CA PRO A 73 -22.20 1.95 -16.06
C PRO A 73 -21.48 3.30 -15.99
N ASN A 74 -21.94 4.20 -15.12
CA ASN A 74 -21.34 5.52 -14.95
C ASN A 74 -19.88 5.42 -14.49
N ASP A 75 -19.56 4.52 -13.56
CA ASP A 75 -18.20 4.36 -13.04
C ASP A 75 -17.28 3.68 -14.05
N ALA A 76 -17.79 2.67 -14.77
CA ALA A 76 -17.05 2.01 -15.84
C ALA A 76 -16.75 2.97 -17.02
N ILE A 77 -17.74 3.77 -17.44
CA ILE A 77 -17.59 4.77 -18.51
C ILE A 77 -16.64 5.89 -18.09
N PHE A 78 -16.79 6.39 -16.86
CA PHE A 78 -15.88 7.40 -16.32
C PHE A 78 -14.43 6.92 -16.32
N SER A 79 -14.20 5.70 -15.86
CA SER A 79 -12.87 5.08 -15.81
C SER A 79 -12.29 4.84 -17.21
N TYR A 80 -13.14 4.45 -18.17
CA TYR A 80 -12.77 4.37 -19.58
C TYR A 80 -12.31 5.73 -20.12
N GLY A 81 -13.03 6.80 -19.79
CA GLY A 81 -12.70 8.17 -20.17
C GLY A 81 -11.38 8.65 -19.56
N LEU A 82 -11.08 8.33 -18.31
CA LEU A 82 -9.76 8.63 -17.73
C LEU A 82 -8.64 7.87 -18.44
N ARG A 83 -8.85 6.57 -18.70
CA ARG A 83 -7.85 5.74 -19.35
C ARG A 83 -7.57 6.12 -20.80
N SER A 84 -8.49 6.79 -21.50
CA SER A 84 -8.23 7.33 -22.85
C SER A 84 -7.39 8.61 -22.84
N LEU A 85 -7.26 9.27 -21.68
CA LEU A 85 -6.41 10.46 -21.50
C LEU A 85 -4.97 10.12 -21.09
N ALA A 86 -4.72 8.87 -20.66
CA ALA A 86 -3.38 8.41 -20.31
C ALA A 86 -2.51 8.19 -21.56
N SER A 87 -1.22 8.47 -21.43
CA SER A 87 -0.23 8.30 -22.52
C SER A 87 0.15 6.82 -22.73
N SER A 88 -0.12 5.98 -21.73
CA SER A 88 0.22 4.56 -21.66
C SER A 88 -0.81 3.80 -20.80
N ASP A 89 -0.81 2.47 -20.91
CA ASP A 89 -1.56 1.60 -19.99
C ASP A 89 -0.80 1.34 -18.66
N GLY A 90 0.26 2.09 -18.37
CA GLY A 90 1.02 1.96 -17.13
C GLY A 90 0.27 2.52 -15.93
N VAL A 91 0.23 1.78 -14.82
CA VAL A 91 -0.54 2.14 -13.62
C VAL A 91 -0.20 3.54 -13.09
N LEU A 92 1.07 3.95 -13.13
CA LEU A 92 1.48 5.30 -12.67
C LEU A 92 0.93 6.42 -13.55
N ASP A 93 0.82 6.20 -14.86
CA ASP A 93 0.23 7.18 -15.77
C ASP A 93 -1.28 7.27 -15.57
N LEU A 94 -1.94 6.13 -15.31
CA LEU A 94 -3.34 6.11 -14.88
C LEU A 94 -3.54 6.89 -13.58
N PHE A 95 -2.65 6.74 -12.59
CA PHE A 95 -2.69 7.51 -11.35
C PHE A 95 -2.52 9.01 -11.59
N ALA A 96 -1.55 9.43 -12.40
CA ALA A 96 -1.31 10.84 -12.69
C ALA A 96 -2.47 11.52 -13.43
N VAL A 97 -3.21 10.78 -14.25
CA VAL A 97 -4.42 11.28 -14.91
C VAL A 97 -5.60 11.30 -13.94
N ALA A 98 -5.79 10.22 -13.18
CA ALA A 98 -6.91 10.07 -12.27
C ALA A 98 -6.84 11.04 -11.07
N SER A 99 -5.65 11.34 -10.55
CA SER A 99 -5.42 12.26 -9.42
C SER A 99 -5.94 13.68 -9.68
N LYS A 100 -6.13 14.05 -10.96
CA LYS A 100 -6.71 15.34 -11.37
C LYS A 100 -8.24 15.38 -11.23
N LYS A 101 -8.89 14.24 -10.97
CA LYS A 101 -10.35 14.06 -11.01
C LYS A 101 -10.91 13.28 -9.83
N MET A 102 -10.08 12.49 -9.14
CA MET A 102 -10.41 11.68 -7.98
C MET A 102 -9.27 11.78 -6.97
N ASP A 103 -9.58 11.66 -5.69
CA ASP A 103 -8.53 11.66 -4.67
C ASP A 103 -7.83 10.30 -4.61
N LEU A 104 -6.52 10.38 -4.42
CA LEU A 104 -5.61 9.24 -4.34
C LEU A 104 -4.45 9.63 -3.42
N VAL A 105 -4.07 8.74 -2.51
CA VAL A 105 -2.77 8.78 -1.83
C VAL A 105 -2.10 7.42 -1.98
N ILE A 106 -0.86 7.39 -2.46
CA ILE A 106 -0.06 6.17 -2.54
C ILE A 106 0.73 5.98 -1.24
N GLY A 107 0.67 4.80 -0.64
CA GLY A 107 1.39 4.49 0.60
C GLY A 107 2.17 3.18 0.54
N GLY A 108 2.43 2.63 1.73
CA GLY A 108 3.19 1.39 1.92
C GLY A 108 4.61 1.45 1.34
N SER A 109 5.17 0.26 1.07
CA SER A 109 6.55 0.14 0.57
C SER A 109 6.78 0.82 -0.78
N TYR A 110 5.73 1.03 -1.59
CA TYR A 110 5.90 1.79 -2.83
C TYR A 110 6.19 3.27 -2.57
N ALA A 111 5.45 3.90 -1.65
CA ALA A 111 5.74 5.27 -1.26
C ALA A 111 7.13 5.40 -0.59
N ALA A 112 7.48 4.44 0.27
CA ALA A 112 8.82 4.39 0.85
C ALA A 112 9.93 4.29 -0.21
N TYR A 113 9.74 3.44 -1.22
CA TYR A 113 10.66 3.31 -2.35
C TYR A 113 10.79 4.59 -3.17
N ILE A 114 9.69 5.30 -3.44
CA ILE A 114 9.74 6.58 -4.16
C ILE A 114 10.58 7.62 -3.40
N HIS A 115 10.53 7.60 -2.08
CA HIS A 115 11.31 8.51 -1.24
C HIS A 115 12.77 8.07 -1.07
N SER A 116 13.03 6.80 -0.76
CA SER A 116 14.39 6.33 -0.41
C SER A 116 15.18 5.72 -1.57
N GLY A 117 14.50 5.21 -2.60
CA GLY A 117 15.10 4.50 -3.73
C GLY A 117 15.69 3.13 -3.39
N TYR A 118 15.48 2.63 -2.17
CA TYR A 118 16.24 1.49 -1.64
C TYR A 118 15.61 0.13 -1.94
N ALA A 119 14.49 -0.21 -1.27
CA ALA A 119 13.88 -1.53 -1.37
C ALA A 119 12.79 -1.53 -2.46
N SER A 120 13.00 -2.33 -3.51
CA SER A 120 12.01 -2.44 -4.58
C SER A 120 10.71 -3.07 -4.05
N PRO A 121 9.55 -2.40 -4.21
CA PRO A 121 8.28 -2.86 -3.67
C PRO A 121 7.68 -3.97 -4.52
N GLY A 122 7.01 -4.93 -3.88
CA GLY A 122 6.27 -6.02 -4.56
C GLY A 122 4.84 -5.64 -4.95
N LYS A 123 4.30 -4.56 -4.38
CA LYS A 123 2.94 -4.05 -4.59
C LYS A 123 2.88 -2.54 -4.43
N ILE A 124 1.81 -1.94 -4.96
CA ILE A 124 1.48 -0.52 -4.78
C ILE A 124 0.23 -0.43 -3.91
N ASP A 125 0.34 0.14 -2.73
CA ASP A 125 -0.81 0.42 -1.86
C ASP A 125 -1.38 1.79 -2.20
N ILE A 126 -2.68 1.86 -2.47
CA ILE A 126 -3.38 3.10 -2.74
C ILE A 126 -4.55 3.29 -1.79
N TYR A 127 -4.75 4.51 -1.32
CA TYR A 127 -5.86 4.91 -0.47
C TYR A 127 -6.79 5.79 -1.29
N VAL A 128 -8.05 5.39 -1.37
CA VAL A 128 -9.08 6.07 -2.18
C VAL A 128 -10.36 6.27 -1.39
N ASN A 129 -11.21 7.19 -1.82
CA ASN A 129 -12.54 7.37 -1.23
C ASN A 129 -13.40 6.12 -1.49
N GLU A 130 -14.12 5.62 -0.46
CA GLU A 130 -15.06 4.50 -0.60
C GLU A 130 -16.08 4.73 -1.74
N LYS A 131 -16.56 5.97 -1.90
CA LYS A 131 -17.52 6.35 -2.96
C LYS A 131 -16.94 6.26 -4.38
N GLU A 132 -15.62 6.25 -4.51
CA GLU A 132 -14.91 6.22 -5.80
C GLU A 132 -14.25 4.85 -6.04
N LYS A 133 -14.36 3.91 -5.10
CA LYS A 133 -13.72 2.60 -5.15
C LYS A 133 -13.99 1.85 -6.45
N ASP A 134 -15.25 1.82 -6.90
CA ASP A 134 -15.63 1.13 -8.13
C ASP A 134 -15.00 1.76 -9.39
N ARG A 135 -14.77 3.07 -9.39
CA ARG A 135 -14.04 3.74 -10.48
C ARG A 135 -12.58 3.32 -10.47
N TRP A 136 -11.95 3.25 -9.30
CA TRP A 136 -10.56 2.77 -9.20
C TRP A 136 -10.43 1.31 -9.63
N ILE A 137 -11.34 0.44 -9.20
CA ILE A 137 -11.36 -0.95 -9.66
C ILE A 137 -11.51 -0.99 -11.18
N ALA A 138 -12.48 -0.27 -11.76
CA ALA A 138 -12.69 -0.27 -13.20
C ALA A 138 -11.49 0.27 -13.99
N LEU A 139 -10.87 1.36 -13.51
CA LEU A 139 -9.72 2.01 -14.13
C LEU A 139 -8.50 1.09 -14.21
N LEU A 140 -8.22 0.38 -13.11
CA LEU A 140 -7.02 -0.44 -12.96
C LEU A 140 -7.22 -1.89 -13.41
N SER A 141 -8.45 -2.29 -13.71
CA SER A 141 -8.77 -3.63 -14.18
C SER A 141 -8.20 -3.85 -15.58
N ASP A 142 -7.18 -4.70 -15.67
CA ASP A 142 -6.63 -5.18 -16.94
C ASP A 142 -5.95 -6.56 -16.79
N LYS A 143 -5.33 -7.04 -17.87
CA LYS A 143 -4.59 -8.32 -17.85
C LYS A 143 -3.21 -8.22 -17.19
N SER A 144 -2.59 -7.06 -17.10
CA SER A 144 -1.26 -6.81 -16.53
C SER A 144 -1.25 -6.52 -15.02
N THR A 145 -2.44 -6.28 -14.45
CA THR A 145 -2.64 -5.81 -13.09
C THR A 145 -3.43 -6.83 -12.29
N SER A 146 -3.01 -7.04 -11.05
CA SER A 146 -3.71 -7.81 -10.02
C SER A 146 -4.20 -6.81 -8.97
N LEU A 147 -5.48 -6.91 -8.63
CA LEU A 147 -6.14 -5.97 -7.73
C LEU A 147 -6.57 -6.69 -6.46
N SER A 148 -5.99 -6.29 -5.34
CA SER A 148 -6.56 -6.55 -4.02
C SER A 148 -7.39 -5.33 -3.60
N VAL A 149 -8.50 -5.55 -2.92
CA VAL A 149 -9.42 -4.49 -2.50
C VAL A 149 -9.80 -4.71 -1.06
N ASP A 150 -9.43 -3.79 -0.19
CA ASP A 150 -9.61 -3.89 1.27
C ASP A 150 -9.05 -5.24 1.76
N ASP A 151 -9.83 -6.05 2.48
CA ASP A 151 -9.39 -7.36 2.95
C ASP A 151 -9.46 -8.48 1.88
N ILE A 152 -9.86 -8.15 0.65
CA ILE A 152 -10.04 -9.12 -0.44
C ILE A 152 -8.76 -9.18 -1.27
N LEU A 153 -8.08 -10.33 -1.22
CA LEU A 153 -6.85 -10.58 -1.99
C LEU A 153 -7.15 -10.88 -3.46
N SER A 154 -6.28 -10.39 -4.35
CA SER A 154 -6.30 -10.78 -5.77
C SER A 154 -6.11 -12.29 -5.93
N GLU A 155 -6.98 -12.92 -6.73
CA GLU A 155 -6.81 -14.33 -7.15
C GLU A 155 -5.81 -14.49 -8.30
N LYS A 156 -5.48 -13.40 -8.97
CA LYS A 156 -4.66 -13.39 -10.18
C LYS A 156 -3.25 -12.92 -9.83
N THR A 157 -2.25 -13.62 -10.37
CA THR A 157 -0.87 -13.12 -10.45
C THR A 157 -0.73 -12.25 -11.69
N ALA A 158 -0.06 -11.12 -11.53
CA ALA A 158 0.16 -10.18 -12.63
C ALA A 158 1.51 -9.49 -12.49
N ARG A 159 1.88 -8.68 -13.48
CA ARG A 159 3.15 -7.94 -13.48
C ARG A 159 3.12 -6.82 -12.44
N THR A 160 1.96 -6.20 -12.24
CA THR A 160 1.78 -5.10 -11.30
C THR A 160 0.72 -5.50 -10.29
N ASN A 161 1.06 -5.47 -9.00
CA ASN A 161 0.11 -5.70 -7.92
C ASN A 161 -0.31 -4.36 -7.32
N VAL A 162 -1.60 -4.06 -7.31
CA VAL A 162 -2.16 -2.88 -6.65
C VAL A 162 -3.12 -3.33 -5.56
N HIS A 163 -2.98 -2.75 -4.37
CA HIS A 163 -3.90 -2.93 -3.26
C HIS A 163 -4.66 -1.63 -3.05
N ILE A 164 -5.98 -1.67 -3.28
CA ILE A 164 -6.89 -0.54 -3.07
C ILE A 164 -7.42 -0.62 -1.64
N HIS A 165 -7.17 0.41 -0.86
CA HIS A 165 -7.71 0.63 0.48
C HIS A 165 -8.76 1.73 0.41
N SER A 166 -9.98 1.44 0.84
CA SER A 166 -11.09 2.40 0.78
C SER A 166 -11.20 3.32 2.00
N SER A 167 -10.08 3.47 2.72
CA SER A 167 -9.95 4.16 4.00
C SER A 167 -9.32 5.54 3.87
N LEU A 168 -9.32 6.15 2.68
CA LEU A 168 -8.73 7.48 2.50
C LEU A 168 -9.42 8.51 3.41
N THR A 169 -8.61 9.20 4.22
CA THR A 169 -9.10 10.28 5.09
C THR A 169 -8.61 11.63 4.59
N LYS A 170 -9.29 12.69 5.04
CA LYS A 170 -8.85 14.06 4.77
C LYS A 170 -7.46 14.33 5.34
N GLU A 171 -7.17 13.82 6.53
CA GLU A 171 -5.85 13.94 7.17
C GLU A 171 -4.75 13.33 6.29
N MET A 172 -4.98 12.15 5.69
CA MET A 172 -4.03 11.55 4.75
C MET A 172 -3.78 12.44 3.52
N ILE A 173 -4.80 13.12 3.00
CA ILE A 173 -4.65 14.04 1.88
C ILE A 173 -3.85 15.27 2.31
N ASP A 174 -4.25 15.90 3.42
CA ASP A 174 -3.64 17.13 3.94
C ASP A 174 -2.17 16.92 4.34
N ASP A 175 -1.83 15.72 4.85
CA ASP A 175 -0.47 15.36 5.23
C ASP A 175 0.38 14.77 4.11
N SER A 176 -0.22 14.43 2.95
CA SER A 176 0.51 13.82 1.84
C SER A 176 1.51 14.78 1.17
N VAL A 177 2.49 14.20 0.48
CA VAL A 177 3.46 14.92 -0.35
C VAL A 177 3.13 14.69 -1.81
N GLU A 178 2.98 15.76 -2.59
CA GLU A 178 2.73 15.67 -4.03
C GLU A 178 4.03 15.62 -4.82
N LEU A 179 4.22 14.55 -5.60
CA LEU A 179 5.35 14.35 -6.50
C LEU A 179 4.80 14.03 -7.90
N ASN A 180 5.18 14.81 -8.91
CA ASN A 180 4.74 14.63 -10.30
C ASN A 180 3.21 14.54 -10.46
N GLY A 181 2.45 15.29 -9.67
CA GLY A 181 0.98 15.30 -9.71
C GLY A 181 0.31 14.08 -9.05
N ILE A 182 1.06 13.28 -8.30
CA ILE A 182 0.57 12.15 -7.52
C ILE A 182 0.90 12.39 -6.04
N ARG A 183 -0.05 12.15 -5.15
CA ARG A 183 0.16 12.26 -3.71
C ARG A 183 0.67 10.95 -3.13
N TYR A 184 1.66 11.06 -2.26
CA TYR A 184 2.27 9.97 -1.53
C TYR A 184 2.15 10.23 -0.03
N VAL A 185 2.05 9.17 0.77
CA VAL A 185 2.16 9.27 2.22
C VAL A 185 3.48 9.97 2.59
N SER A 186 3.42 10.83 3.61
CA SER A 186 4.57 11.62 4.08
C SER A 186 5.70 10.75 4.63
N LEU A 187 6.91 11.31 4.66
CA LEU A 187 8.07 10.65 5.27
C LEU A 187 7.79 10.30 6.73
N GLU A 188 7.19 11.23 7.48
CA GLU A 188 6.92 11.05 8.90
C GLU A 188 5.93 9.92 9.14
N THR A 189 4.84 9.89 8.37
CA THR A 189 3.83 8.83 8.47
C THR A 189 4.42 7.47 8.11
N LEU A 190 5.21 7.37 7.04
CA LEU A 190 5.86 6.11 6.64
C LEU A 190 6.83 5.58 7.71
N VAL A 191 7.61 6.47 8.34
CA VAL A 191 8.50 6.09 9.44
C VAL A 191 7.68 5.63 10.64
N THR A 192 6.58 6.32 11.00
CA THR A 192 5.67 5.89 12.08
C THR A 192 5.05 4.53 11.80
N GLU A 193 4.53 4.29 10.60
CA GLU A 193 3.96 3.00 10.20
C GLU A 193 4.99 1.87 10.32
N GLY A 194 6.24 2.11 9.89
CA GLY A 194 7.34 1.16 10.05
C GLY A 194 7.62 0.80 11.51
N MET A 195 7.60 1.79 12.42
CA MET A 195 7.78 1.57 13.86
C MET A 195 6.58 0.90 14.54
N LEU A 196 5.38 1.05 13.99
CA LEU A 196 4.18 0.39 14.50
C LEU A 196 4.14 -1.09 14.12
N GLU A 197 4.35 -1.39 12.84
CA GLU A 197 4.28 -2.73 12.27
C GLU A 197 5.47 -3.60 12.67
N GLN A 198 6.68 -3.04 12.64
CA GLN A 198 7.93 -3.69 13.03
C GLN A 198 8.21 -5.01 12.30
N THR A 199 7.76 -5.13 11.05
CA THR A 199 8.18 -6.24 10.19
C THR A 199 9.56 -5.95 9.63
N GLU A 200 10.25 -6.97 9.11
CA GLU A 200 11.56 -6.76 8.48
C GLU A 200 11.46 -5.76 7.32
N PHE A 201 10.41 -5.85 6.49
CA PHE A 201 10.19 -4.94 5.38
C PHE A 201 9.86 -3.51 5.83
N SER A 202 8.90 -3.36 6.75
CA SER A 202 8.47 -2.03 7.18
C SER A 202 9.56 -1.28 7.97
N LEU A 203 10.42 -2.00 8.67
CA LEU A 203 11.61 -1.42 9.29
C LEU A 203 12.71 -1.13 8.27
N THR A 204 12.88 -1.96 7.25
CA THR A 204 13.80 -1.64 6.14
C THR A 204 13.41 -0.31 5.49
N ASP A 205 12.11 -0.13 5.21
CA ASP A 205 11.56 1.10 4.66
C ASP A 205 11.83 2.29 5.59
N ALA A 206 11.48 2.18 6.88
CA ALA A 206 11.69 3.26 7.85
C ALA A 206 13.18 3.63 8.04
N PHE A 207 14.07 2.65 8.17
CA PHE A 207 15.52 2.91 8.26
C PHE A 207 16.04 3.58 6.98
N SER A 208 15.60 3.12 5.80
CA SER A 208 16.04 3.70 4.53
C SER A 208 15.61 5.16 4.38
N ILE A 209 14.39 5.50 4.82
CA ILE A 209 13.89 6.88 4.85
C ILE A 209 14.70 7.71 5.84
N LEU A 210 14.88 7.22 7.08
CA LEU A 210 15.67 7.92 8.10
C LEU A 210 17.08 8.24 7.60
N VAL A 211 17.77 7.29 6.97
CA VAL A 211 19.13 7.51 6.43
C VAL A 211 19.11 8.45 5.23
N LYS A 212 18.30 8.17 4.21
CA LYS A 212 18.37 8.88 2.92
C LYS A 212 17.74 10.26 2.95
N LYS A 213 16.71 10.45 3.78
CA LYS A 213 15.85 11.63 3.82
C LYS A 213 15.92 12.41 5.13
N LYS A 214 16.97 12.19 5.93
CA LYS A 214 17.16 12.82 7.25
C LYS A 214 16.95 14.35 7.27
N ASP A 215 17.37 15.04 6.21
CA ASP A 215 17.32 16.51 6.13
C ASP A 215 15.96 17.03 5.62
N GLU A 216 15.10 16.14 5.11
CA GLU A 216 13.75 16.46 4.62
C GLU A 216 12.65 16.14 5.65
N ILE A 217 12.98 15.40 6.72
CA ILE A 217 12.02 14.99 7.76
C ILE A 217 11.73 16.16 8.72
N ASP A 218 10.45 16.48 8.90
CA ASP A 218 10.00 17.32 10.01
C ASP A 218 9.96 16.48 11.30
N PHE A 219 11.05 16.56 12.06
CA PHE A 219 11.16 15.85 13.33
C PHE A 219 10.10 16.26 14.35
N ASN A 220 9.57 17.49 14.34
CA ASN A 220 8.52 17.83 15.30
C ASN A 220 7.21 17.12 14.96
N LYS A 221 6.87 17.04 13.67
CA LYS A 221 5.72 16.27 13.18
C LYS A 221 5.91 14.76 13.46
N LEU A 222 7.08 14.21 13.15
CA LEU A 222 7.42 12.82 13.43
C LEU A 222 7.28 12.49 14.92
N LEU A 223 7.85 13.30 15.80
CA LEU A 223 7.79 13.06 17.25
C LEU A 223 6.37 13.15 17.80
N LYS A 224 5.54 14.07 17.29
CA LYS A 224 4.13 14.15 17.67
C LYS A 224 3.39 12.86 17.30
N SER A 225 3.62 12.34 16.10
CA SER A 225 3.03 11.09 15.62
C SER A 225 3.53 9.88 16.41
N MET A 226 4.83 9.77 16.66
CA MET A 226 5.40 8.67 17.46
C MET A 226 4.88 8.65 18.89
N LYS A 227 4.63 9.82 19.48
CA LYS A 227 4.07 9.95 20.82
C LYS A 227 2.60 9.51 20.87
N SER A 228 1.77 9.89 19.90
CA SER A 228 0.38 9.42 19.86
C SER A 228 0.28 7.90 19.71
N GLU A 229 1.23 7.31 18.99
CA GLU A 229 1.31 5.88 18.72
C GLU A 229 2.14 5.08 19.74
N ASN A 230 2.73 5.75 20.75
CA ASN A 230 3.56 5.15 21.80
C ASN A 230 4.74 4.31 21.27
N VAL A 231 5.43 4.82 20.25
CA VAL A 231 6.60 4.20 19.58
C VAL A 231 7.85 5.11 19.59
N GLU A 232 7.90 6.09 20.50
CA GLU A 232 9.04 7.02 20.64
C GLU A 232 10.37 6.29 20.88
N ARG A 233 10.35 5.20 21.64
CA ARG A 233 11.55 4.45 22.03
C ARG A 233 12.15 3.68 20.86
N GLU A 234 11.28 3.13 20.02
CA GLU A 234 11.63 2.44 18.79
C GLU A 234 12.35 3.42 17.85
N LEU A 235 11.80 4.62 17.65
CA LEU A 235 12.48 5.68 16.89
C LEU A 235 13.84 6.02 17.51
N GLY A 236 13.89 6.31 18.82
CA GLY A 236 15.14 6.68 19.50
C GLY A 236 16.24 5.64 19.38
N VAL A 237 15.89 4.35 19.52
CA VAL A 237 16.82 3.24 19.26
C VAL A 237 17.27 3.23 17.81
N CYS A 238 16.38 3.37 16.83
CA CYS A 238 16.76 3.40 15.42
C CYS A 238 17.77 4.49 15.11
N LEU A 239 17.58 5.72 15.61
CA LEU A 239 18.51 6.82 15.39
C LEU A 239 19.90 6.53 15.98
N GLU A 240 19.97 5.97 17.19
CA GLU A 240 21.25 5.59 17.81
C GLU A 240 21.94 4.44 17.08
N LEU A 241 21.18 3.43 16.66
CA LEU A 241 21.74 2.32 15.89
C LEU A 241 22.29 2.80 14.54
N ILE A 242 21.60 3.74 13.87
CA ILE A 242 22.09 4.34 12.62
C ILE A 242 23.42 5.09 12.86
N ASN A 243 23.50 5.91 13.91
CA ASN A 243 24.76 6.60 14.26
C ASN A 243 25.89 5.61 14.60
N LEU A 244 25.58 4.55 15.34
CA LEU A 244 26.56 3.52 15.72
C LEU A 244 27.11 2.79 14.49
N GLU A 245 26.23 2.38 13.58
CA GLU A 245 26.59 1.55 12.44
C GLU A 245 27.19 2.35 11.26
N SER A 246 26.86 3.62 11.11
CA SER A 246 27.55 4.53 10.18
C SER A 246 28.94 4.95 10.68
N GLY A 247 29.17 4.91 11.99
CA GLY A 247 30.37 5.50 12.59
C GLY A 247 30.35 7.02 12.61
N GLU A 248 29.23 7.64 12.24
CA GLU A 248 29.04 9.09 12.16
C GLU A 248 27.84 9.56 12.99
N LYS A 249 27.78 10.86 13.28
CA LYS A 249 26.63 11.47 13.95
C LYS A 249 25.62 11.96 12.91
N ILE A 250 24.98 11.02 12.21
CA ILE A 250 23.92 11.30 11.23
C ILE A 250 22.77 12.08 11.90
N PHE A 251 22.39 11.67 13.11
CA PHE A 251 21.40 12.36 13.94
C PHE A 251 22.06 13.01 15.16
N SER A 252 21.62 14.23 15.50
CA SER A 252 22.15 14.95 16.65
C SER A 252 21.74 14.31 17.97
N ASN A 253 22.63 14.39 18.96
CA ASN A 253 22.33 13.96 20.32
C ASN A 253 21.15 14.73 20.92
N ASP A 254 20.89 15.96 20.49
CA ASP A 254 19.79 16.78 20.99
C ASP A 254 18.44 16.17 20.63
N ILE A 255 18.26 15.68 19.40
CA ILE A 255 17.03 14.99 18.98
C ILE A 255 16.86 13.69 19.77
N ILE A 256 17.92 12.89 19.86
CA ILE A 256 17.93 11.61 20.59
C ILE A 256 17.59 11.84 22.08
N ASN A 257 18.18 12.84 22.71
CA ASN A 257 17.93 13.18 24.12
C ASN A 257 16.52 13.75 24.31
N LYS A 258 16.00 14.53 23.35
CA LYS A 258 14.62 15.01 23.37
C LYS A 258 13.64 13.83 23.37
N ILE A 259 13.83 12.85 22.48
CA ILE A 259 13.03 11.61 22.43
C ILE A 259 13.14 10.87 23.76
N HIS A 260 14.36 10.69 24.27
CA HIS A 260 14.58 9.98 25.52
C HIS A 260 13.84 10.66 26.68
N SER A 261 13.86 11.99 26.76
CA SER A 261 13.18 12.73 27.82
C SER A 261 11.64 12.64 27.80
N SER A 262 11.02 12.40 26.64
CA SER A 262 9.56 12.30 26.52
C SER A 262 9.02 10.87 26.58
N ALA A 263 9.87 9.88 26.36
CA ALA A 263 9.49 8.48 26.23
C ALA A 263 9.10 7.79 27.56
N ASP A 264 8.15 6.85 27.49
CA ASP A 264 7.76 6.01 28.63
C ASP A 264 8.68 4.80 28.83
N PHE A 265 9.42 4.81 29.94
CA PHE A 265 10.31 3.73 30.38
C PHE A 265 9.72 2.86 31.50
N SER A 266 8.41 2.88 31.72
CA SER A 266 7.74 2.08 32.74
C SER A 266 7.94 0.58 32.56
N LYS A 267 8.02 0.10 31.30
CA LYS A 267 8.11 -1.33 30.96
C LYS A 267 9.24 -1.63 29.98
N LYS A 268 9.90 -2.78 30.15
CA LYS A 268 10.79 -3.35 29.13
C LYS A 268 9.93 -3.94 27.99
N LYS A 269 10.30 -3.72 26.73
CA LYS A 269 9.58 -4.23 25.55
C LYS A 269 10.56 -4.88 24.57
N ASN A 270 10.07 -5.75 23.68
CA ASN A 270 10.86 -6.30 22.58
C ASN A 270 10.82 -5.36 21.37
N PHE A 271 11.93 -5.29 20.64
CA PHE A 271 12.02 -4.56 19.38
C PHE A 271 12.87 -5.36 18.37
N PRO A 272 12.26 -5.88 17.29
CA PRO A 272 10.82 -5.90 16.97
C PRO A 272 9.94 -6.70 17.95
N LYS A 273 8.63 -6.42 17.96
CA LYS A 273 7.61 -7.08 18.81
C LYS A 273 7.62 -8.61 18.76
N ASN A 274 7.83 -9.20 17.57
CA ASN A 274 7.64 -10.64 17.32
C ASN A 274 8.92 -11.48 17.40
N LYS A 275 10.05 -10.90 17.80
CA LYS A 275 11.33 -11.62 17.92
C LYS A 275 11.75 -11.71 19.39
N THR A 276 12.22 -12.88 19.79
CA THR A 276 12.50 -13.19 21.20
C THR A 276 13.98 -13.39 21.51
N GLU A 277 14.84 -13.52 20.51
CA GLU A 277 16.28 -13.70 20.69
C GLU A 277 17.01 -12.35 20.69
N GLU A 278 17.71 -12.04 21.78
CA GLU A 278 18.42 -10.77 21.94
C GLU A 278 19.71 -10.76 21.11
N ALA A 279 19.90 -9.71 20.33
CA ALA A 279 21.16 -9.43 19.66
C ALA A 279 22.14 -8.88 20.70
N GLY A 280 23.25 -9.59 20.90
CA GLY A 280 24.25 -9.22 21.91
C GLY A 280 25.01 -7.93 21.56
N GLU A 281 24.98 -7.52 20.29
CA GLU A 281 25.77 -6.40 19.76
C GLU A 281 25.29 -5.03 20.24
N TYR A 282 24.03 -4.90 20.65
CA TYR A 282 23.40 -3.62 20.97
C TYR A 282 23.01 -3.45 22.44
N LYS A 283 23.65 -4.20 23.34
CA LYS A 283 23.30 -4.23 24.78
C LYS A 283 23.26 -2.86 25.45
N GLU A 284 24.20 -1.98 25.15
CA GLU A 284 24.26 -0.65 25.78
C GLU A 284 23.06 0.22 25.36
N ILE A 285 22.77 0.28 24.06
CA ILE A 285 21.62 0.99 23.50
C ILE A 285 20.31 0.35 23.99
N ALA A 286 20.23 -0.98 23.95
CA ALA A 286 19.09 -1.75 24.46
C ALA A 286 18.76 -1.40 25.92
N ASN A 287 19.79 -1.34 26.78
CA ASN A 287 19.64 -0.97 28.19
C ASN A 287 19.19 0.48 28.35
N LYS A 288 19.83 1.44 27.65
CA LYS A 288 19.45 2.87 27.67
C LYS A 288 17.99 3.09 27.35
N TRP A 289 17.48 2.36 26.36
CA TRP A 289 16.10 2.48 25.88
C TRP A 289 15.14 1.50 26.52
N LYS A 290 15.56 0.72 27.53
CA LYS A 290 14.80 -0.41 28.12
C LYS A 290 14.16 -1.34 27.08
N LEU A 291 14.79 -1.54 25.92
CA LEU A 291 14.31 -2.41 24.86
C LEU A 291 15.14 -3.69 24.82
N LYS A 292 14.53 -4.79 24.38
CA LYS A 292 15.23 -6.01 23.99
C LYS A 292 15.39 -5.95 22.47
N ILE A 293 16.58 -5.57 22.02
CA ILE A 293 16.88 -5.40 20.59
C ILE A 293 17.20 -6.76 19.99
N THR A 294 16.57 -7.09 18.87
CA THR A 294 16.72 -8.39 18.20
C THR A 294 17.14 -8.29 16.74
N PHE A 295 17.50 -7.08 16.27
CA PHE A 295 18.13 -6.91 14.96
C PHE A 295 19.54 -7.45 14.98
N SER A 296 19.91 -8.17 13.92
CA SER A 296 21.32 -8.44 13.69
C SER A 296 22.03 -7.16 13.25
N LYS A 297 23.32 -7.07 13.56
CA LYS A 297 24.17 -6.00 13.04
C LYS A 297 24.09 -5.89 11.51
N ALA A 298 24.16 -7.03 10.84
CA ALA A 298 24.10 -7.12 9.39
C ALA A 298 22.85 -6.48 8.76
N PHE A 299 21.70 -6.49 9.44
CA PHE A 299 20.48 -5.85 8.94
C PHE A 299 20.69 -4.34 8.76
N ILE A 300 21.20 -3.67 9.80
CA ILE A 300 21.35 -2.21 9.83
C ILE A 300 22.55 -1.80 8.98
N SER A 301 23.70 -2.46 9.16
CA SER A 301 24.91 -2.13 8.40
C SER A 301 24.68 -2.25 6.90
N LYS A 302 23.88 -3.23 6.44
CA LYS A 302 23.58 -3.38 5.00
C LYS A 302 22.84 -2.17 4.44
N ILE A 303 21.79 -1.70 5.14
CA ILE A 303 21.00 -0.53 4.69
C ILE A 303 21.89 0.70 4.59
N ILE A 304 22.73 0.93 5.60
CA ILE A 304 23.65 2.07 5.65
C ILE A 304 24.68 1.98 4.52
N LEU A 305 25.38 0.85 4.40
CA LEU A 305 26.41 0.64 3.37
C LEU A 305 25.86 0.80 1.95
N ASP A 306 24.64 0.32 1.70
CA ASP A 306 24.03 0.43 0.38
C ASP A 306 23.58 1.86 0.07
N LEU A 307 23.21 2.68 1.06
CA LEU A 307 22.74 4.06 0.88
C LEU A 307 23.86 5.12 0.92
N GLU A 308 24.90 4.92 1.72
CA GLU A 308 26.07 5.80 1.81
C GLU A 308 26.89 5.82 0.52
N ARG A 309 26.86 4.74 -0.29
CA ARG A 309 27.46 4.73 -1.63
C ARG A 309 26.84 5.73 -2.60
N TRP A 310 25.71 6.35 -2.24
CA TRP A 310 24.95 7.30 -3.05
C TRP A 310 24.74 8.66 -2.35
N LEU A 311 25.51 8.96 -1.30
CA LEU A 311 25.66 10.31 -0.73
C LEU A 311 26.95 10.94 -1.27
#